data_AF-A0A8X6GWC3-F1
#
_entry.id   AF-A0A8X6GWC3-F1
#
_cell.length_a   1.000
_cell.length_b   1.000
_cell.length_c   1.000
_cell.angle_alpha   90.00
_cell.angle_beta   90.00
_cell.angle_gamma   90.00
#
_symmetry.space_group_name_H-M   'P 1'
#
loop_
_entity.id
_entity.type
_entity.pdbx_description
1 polymer ?
#
loop_
_entity_poly.entity_id
_entity_poly.type
_entity_poly.pdbx_seq_one_letter_code
_entity_poly.pdbx_strand_id
1 'polypeptide(L)'
;MHHQLAWGYMATSGIGSLVENLIDSNTIDFIENEENPPTFLSFSGGVSHPDLLLIHPTLSDGVQHKLIDNPGGDGHKILLSSIIKYGPSYRMPR
;
A
#
# COMPACT_ATOMS: atom_id res chain seq x y z
N MET A 1 -24.31 7.20 -0.14
CA MET A 1 -22.98 7.60 0.38
C MET A 1 -21.96 6.79 -0.39
N HIS A 2 -21.10 7.45 -1.17
CA HIS A 2 -19.98 6.78 -1.80
C HIS A 2 -18.91 6.60 -0.74
N HIS A 3 -18.63 5.35 -0.38
CA HIS A 3 -17.47 5.02 0.43
C HIS A 3 -16.26 5.15 -0.48
N GLN A 4 -15.43 6.17 -0.26
CA GLN A 4 -14.10 6.25 -0.85
C GLN A 4 -13.22 5.29 -0.06
N LEU A 5 -12.61 4.34 -0.75
CA LEU A 5 -11.67 3.40 -0.18
C LEU A 5 -10.39 4.18 0.18
N ALA A 6 -9.83 3.98 1.38
CA ALA A 6 -8.64 4.67 1.89
C ALA A 6 -7.39 4.48 1.00
N TRP A 7 -7.38 3.41 0.21
CA TRP A 7 -6.33 3.06 -0.76
C TRP A 7 -6.57 3.57 -2.18
N GLY A 8 -7.62 4.35 -2.44
CA GLY A 8 -7.84 5.01 -3.73
C GLY A 8 -8.32 4.10 -4.86
N TYR A 9 -8.59 2.82 -4.58
CA TYR A 9 -9.20 1.94 -5.57
C TYR A 9 -10.66 2.36 -5.81
N MET A 10 -11.00 2.72 -7.05
CA MET A 10 -12.31 3.32 -7.35
C MET A 10 -13.48 2.33 -7.41
N ALA A 11 -13.22 1.02 -7.36
CA ALA A 11 -14.30 0.05 -7.40
C ALA A 11 -14.83 -0.20 -5.98
N THR A 12 -16.09 0.18 -5.73
CA THR A 12 -16.91 -0.35 -4.64
C THR A 12 -17.20 -1.83 -4.90
N SER A 13 -16.16 -2.64 -4.83
CA SER A 13 -16.20 -4.08 -5.02
C SER A 13 -16.23 -4.74 -3.64
N GLY A 14 -16.88 -5.90 -3.51
CA GLY A 14 -16.86 -6.66 -2.25
C GLY A 14 -15.42 -6.97 -1.78
N ILE A 15 -14.46 -7.06 -2.71
CA ILE A 15 -13.04 -7.24 -2.42
C ILE A 15 -12.45 -5.99 -1.73
N GLY A 16 -12.75 -4.79 -2.25
CA GLY A 16 -12.29 -3.55 -1.63
C GLY A 16 -12.78 -3.40 -0.19
N SER A 17 -14.05 -3.71 0.08
CA SER A 17 -14.58 -3.70 1.44
C SER A 17 -13.94 -4.74 2.36
N LEU A 18 -13.53 -5.91 1.85
CA LEU A 18 -12.80 -6.90 2.65
C LEU A 18 -11.40 -6.42 3.03
N VAL A 19 -10.72 -5.70 2.13
CA VAL A 19 -9.40 -5.11 2.40
C VAL A 19 -9.52 -3.99 3.43
N GLU A 20 -10.51 -3.09 3.31
CA GLU A 20 -10.77 -2.05 4.31
C GLU A 20 -11.07 -2.65 5.67
N ASN A 21 -11.97 -3.64 5.73
CA ASN A 21 -12.28 -4.32 6.99
C ASN A 21 -11.02 -4.98 7.60
N LEU A 22 -10.11 -5.51 6.78
CA LEU A 22 -8.84 -6.06 7.26
C LEU A 22 -7.96 -4.95 7.88
N ILE A 23 -7.86 -3.79 7.24
CA ILE A 23 -7.09 -2.65 7.73
C ILE A 23 -7.71 -2.12 9.03
N ASP A 24 -9.01 -1.86 9.04
CA ASP A 24 -9.74 -1.27 10.17
C ASP A 24 -9.82 -2.18 11.41
N SER A 25 -9.85 -3.49 11.21
CA SER A 25 -9.98 -4.47 12.32
C SER A 25 -8.65 -4.91 12.91
N ASN A 26 -7.52 -4.55 12.31
CA ASN A 26 -6.20 -4.97 12.76
C ASN A 26 -5.30 -3.78 13.09
N THR A 27 -4.23 -4.06 13.83
CA THR A 27 -3.17 -3.08 14.09
C THR A 27 -2.25 -3.04 12.88
N ILE A 28 -2.71 -2.38 11.82
CA ILE A 28 -2.02 -2.21 10.54
C ILE A 28 -2.03 -0.73 10.18
N ASP A 29 -0.86 -0.17 9.92
CA ASP A 29 -0.74 1.14 9.30
C ASP A 29 -0.71 0.99 7.78
N PHE A 30 -1.43 1.89 7.14
CA PHE A 30 -1.61 1.94 5.71
C PHE A 30 -0.77 3.06 5.10
N ILE A 31 0.20 2.69 4.27
CA ILE A 31 1.19 3.66 3.75
C ILE A 31 0.84 4.12 2.32
N GLU A 32 0.30 3.24 1.49
CA GLU A 32 0.06 3.52 0.06
C GLU A 32 -1.37 4.02 -0.19
N ASN A 33 -1.64 5.32 -0.17
CA ASN A 33 -3.01 5.85 -0.24
C ASN A 33 -3.33 6.58 -1.55
N GLU A 34 -4.56 7.11 -1.66
CA GLU A 34 -5.02 7.85 -2.85
C GLU A 34 -4.27 9.17 -3.12
N GLU A 35 -3.50 9.68 -2.15
CA GLU A 35 -2.67 10.89 -2.31
C GLU A 35 -1.36 10.58 -3.04
N ASN A 36 -0.93 9.31 -3.06
CA ASN A 36 0.24 8.88 -3.80
C ASN A 36 -0.03 8.82 -5.31
N PRO A 37 1.01 8.80 -6.17
CA PRO A 37 0.82 8.52 -7.59
C PRO A 37 0.24 7.11 -7.82
N PRO A 38 -0.56 6.89 -8.87
CA PRO A 38 -1.14 5.59 -9.17
C PRO A 38 -0.06 4.54 -9.46
N THR A 39 -0.25 3.36 -8.88
CA THR A 39 0.67 2.21 -9.02
C THR A 39 0.48 1.47 -10.34
N PHE A 40 -0.64 1.67 -11.03
CA PHE A 40 -0.94 0.98 -12.29
C PHE A 40 -1.43 1.93 -13.38
N LEU A 41 -0.96 1.68 -14.61
CA LEU A 41 -1.45 2.26 -15.85
C LEU A 41 -1.95 1.14 -16.77
N SER A 42 -3.25 1.12 -17.05
CA SER A 42 -3.86 0.16 -17.96
C SER A 42 -3.46 0.44 -19.41
N PHE A 43 -3.56 -0.59 -20.25
CA PHE A 43 -3.40 -0.43 -21.70
C PHE A 43 -4.38 0.59 -22.31
N SER A 44 -5.56 0.75 -21.72
CA SER A 44 -6.56 1.75 -22.13
C SER A 44 -6.26 3.17 -21.63
N GLY A 45 -5.13 3.39 -20.95
CA GLY A 45 -4.72 4.68 -20.40
C GLY A 45 -5.37 5.05 -19.06
N GLY A 46 -6.13 4.14 -18.45
CA GLY A 46 -6.70 4.34 -17.12
C GLY A 46 -5.63 4.13 -16.04
N VAL A 47 -5.68 4.94 -14.98
CA VAL A 47 -4.76 4.80 -13.84
C VAL A 47 -5.52 4.32 -12.61
N SER A 48 -4.88 3.49 -11.79
CA SER A 48 -5.48 2.97 -10.55
C SER A 48 -4.43 2.59 -9.51
N HIS A 49 -4.90 2.26 -8.30
CA HIS A 49 -4.10 1.83 -7.16
C HIS A 49 -4.40 0.36 -6.76
N PRO A 50 -4.05 -0.64 -7.59
CA PRO A 50 -4.28 -2.04 -7.22
C PRO A 50 -3.23 -2.57 -6.23
N ASP A 51 -2.05 -1.95 -6.17
CA ASP A 51 -0.93 -2.39 -5.34
C ASP A 51 -0.98 -1.75 -3.94
N LEU A 52 -0.68 -2.52 -2.90
CA LEU A 52 -0.85 -2.13 -1.50
C LEU A 52 0.44 -2.27 -0.69
N LEU A 53 0.70 -1.31 0.20
CA LEU A 53 1.72 -1.39 1.24
C LEU A 53 1.11 -1.31 2.63
N LEU A 54 1.09 -2.46 3.30
CA LEU A 54 0.60 -2.61 4.67
C LEU A 54 1.78 -2.84 5.60
N ILE A 55 1.77 -2.22 6.78
CA ILE A 55 2.80 -2.49 7.79
C ILE A 55 2.23 -2.54 9.20
N HIS A 56 2.91 -3.26 10.09
CA HIS A 56 2.62 -3.19 11.51
C HIS A 56 3.08 -1.83 12.09
N PRO A 57 2.28 -1.17 12.95
CA PRO A 57 2.57 0.15 13.51
C PRO A 57 3.93 0.30 14.20
N THR A 58 4.49 -0.79 14.75
CA THR A 58 5.81 -0.76 15.38
C THR A 58 6.97 -0.55 14.40
N LEU A 59 6.70 -0.57 13.08
CA LEU A 59 7.69 -0.40 12.04
C LEU A 59 7.42 0.84 11.16
N SER A 60 6.26 1.48 11.29
CA SER A 60 5.80 2.55 10.41
C SER A 60 6.75 3.75 10.38
N ASP A 61 7.26 4.17 11.53
CA ASP A 61 8.20 5.30 11.65
C ASP A 61 9.53 5.06 10.90
N GLY A 62 9.90 3.79 10.69
CA GLY A 62 11.13 3.40 10.02
C GLY A 62 10.99 3.21 8.51
N VAL A 63 9.80 3.37 7.95
CA VAL A 63 9.54 3.01 6.54
C VAL A 63 9.63 4.22 5.65
N GLN A 64 10.33 4.02 4.54
CA GLN A 64 10.28 4.91 3.39
C GLN A 64 9.89 4.08 2.18
N HIS A 65 9.06 4.63 1.31
CA HIS A 65 8.71 4.00 0.05
C HIS A 65 8.75 5.02 -1.09
N LYS A 66 8.91 4.53 -2.31
CA LYS A 66 8.79 5.32 -3.53
C LYS A 66 8.33 4.44 -4.69
N LEU A 67 7.66 5.08 -5.64
CA LEU A 67 7.32 4.45 -6.92
C LEU A 67 8.43 4.68 -7.94
N ILE A 68 8.78 3.63 -8.66
CA ILE A 68 9.69 3.69 -9.82
C ILE A 68 9.03 3.03 -11.01
N ASP A 69 9.28 3.55 -12.21
CA ASP A 69 8.69 3.00 -13.43
C ASP A 69 9.26 1.61 -13.74
N ASN A 70 8.37 0.66 -14.04
CA ASN A 70 8.76 -0.67 -14.48
C ASN A 70 9.11 -0.63 -15.98
N PRO A 71 10.32 -1.05 -16.40
CA PRO A 71 10.65 -1.17 -17.81
C PRO A 71 9.86 -2.29 -18.53
N GLY A 72 9.19 -3.19 -17.78
CA GLY A 72 8.57 -4.42 -18.28
C GLY A 72 7.23 -4.32 -19.01
N GLY A 73 6.63 -3.13 -19.15
CA GLY A 73 5.44 -2.92 -19.99
C GLY A 73 4.13 -3.60 -19.53
N ASP A 74 4.07 -4.12 -18.31
CA ASP A 74 2.86 -4.70 -17.72
C ASP A 74 1.89 -3.66 -17.13
N GLY A 75 2.28 -2.38 -17.15
CA GLY A 75 1.50 -1.26 -16.64
C GLY A 75 1.69 -1.00 -15.14
N HIS A 76 2.21 -1.96 -14.38
CA HIS A 76 2.50 -1.77 -12.96
C HIS A 76 3.79 -0.98 -12.78
N LYS A 77 3.80 -0.09 -11.80
CA LYS A 77 5.02 0.53 -11.27
C LYS A 77 5.60 -0.35 -10.17
N ILE A 78 6.88 -0.20 -9.92
CA ILE A 78 7.54 -0.89 -8.82
C ILE A 78 7.41 -0.02 -7.58
N LEU A 79 6.81 -0.58 -6.53
CA LEU A 79 6.82 -0.02 -5.20
C LEU A 79 8.08 -0.48 -4.46
N LEU A 80 9.04 0.43 -4.30
CA LEU A 80 10.29 0.15 -3.60
C LEU A 80 10.20 0.69 -2.17
N SER A 81 10.25 -0.22 -1.20
CA SER A 81 10.19 0.12 0.23
C SER A 81 11.48 -0.26 0.95
N SER A 82 11.90 0.59 1.87
CA SER A 82 13.01 0.34 2.79
C SER A 82 12.55 0.56 4.21
N ILE A 83 12.95 -0.31 5.13
CA ILE A 83 12.72 -0.13 6.56
C ILE A 83 14.06 0.05 7.27
N ILE A 84 14.18 1.20 7.93
CA ILE A 84 15.34 1.58 8.72
C ILE A 84 15.01 1.20 10.16
N LYS A 85 15.74 0.21 10.69
CA LYS A 85 15.63 -0.16 12.09
C LYS A 85 16.69 0.57 12.89
N TYR A 86 16.26 1.46 13.79
CA TYR A 86 17.15 2.08 14.76
C TYR A 86 17.29 1.17 16.00
N GLY A 87 18.49 0.67 16.29
CA GLY A 87 18.84 -0.05 17.53
C GLY A 87 19.16 -1.55 17.40
N PRO A 88 19.81 -2.15 18.43
CA PRO A 88 20.21 -3.57 18.41
C PRO A 88 19.00 -4.51 18.39
N SER A 89 19.16 -5.68 17.78
CA SER A 89 18.13 -6.70 17.66
C SER A 89 17.76 -7.31 19.02
N TYR A 90 16.88 -6.66 19.78
CA TYR A 90 16.27 -7.31 20.93
C TYR A 90 15.24 -8.33 20.43
N ARG A 91 15.59 -9.62 20.52
CA ARG A 91 14.65 -10.73 20.35
C ARG A 91 13.88 -10.86 21.66
N MET A 92 12.57 -10.63 21.66
CA MET A 92 11.72 -11.11 22.75
C MET A 92 11.75 -12.64 22.73
N PRO A 93 12.03 -13.33 23.84
CA PRO A 93 11.83 -14.77 23.93
C PRO A 93 10.33 -15.06 23.79
N ARG A 94 10.01 -16.17 23.10
CA ARG A 94 8.64 -16.68 23.00
C ARG A 94 8.17 -17.25 24.33
#